data_AF-A0A128F6L1-F1
#
_entry.id   AF-A0A128F6L1-F1
#
_cell.length_a   1.000
_cell.length_b   1.000
_cell.length_c   1.000
_cell.angle_alpha   90.00
_cell.angle_beta   90.00
_cell.angle_gamma   90.00
#
_symmetry.space_group_name_H-M   'P 1'
#
loop_
_entity.id
_entity.type
_entity.pdbx_description
1 polymer ?
#
loop_
_entity_poly.entity_id
_entity_poly.type
_entity_poly.pdbx_seq_one_letter_code
_entity_poly.pdbx_strand_id
1 'polypeptide(L)'
;MLSPAGQPASLAAALLVDHTDDTDTEQFKADVTDQLRALLPDYMVPSTLALVDEIPLSANGKVDRKTLSSLLNRQTENSYEAPRDSIEEQIAEIWASELGVDQISRNDNFFMIGGDSLAATRIVQAMQQQRISPTGVTLSMLFTAPSVAEFAMPIKAQWQALSEGDKEDTEIFEEGSL
;
A
#
# COMPACT_ATOMS: atom_id res chain seq x y z
N MET A 1 30.64 -2.96 -6.63
CA MET A 1 29.46 -3.29 -5.81
C MET A 1 28.23 -2.96 -6.66
N LEU A 2 27.67 -3.99 -7.30
CA LEU A 2 26.54 -3.91 -8.22
C LEU A 2 25.24 -3.98 -7.41
N SER A 3 24.33 -3.02 -7.60
CA SER A 3 22.94 -3.14 -7.17
C SER A 3 22.27 -4.34 -7.86
N PRO A 4 21.49 -5.19 -7.17
CA PRO A 4 20.77 -6.25 -7.83
C PRO A 4 19.54 -5.69 -8.55
N ALA A 5 19.36 -6.14 -9.78
CA ALA A 5 18.23 -5.85 -10.66
C ALA A 5 16.91 -6.36 -10.06
N GLY A 6 15.83 -5.59 -10.23
CA GLY A 6 14.46 -6.09 -10.08
C GLY A 6 13.49 -5.33 -9.17
N GLN A 7 13.85 -4.15 -8.66
CA GLN A 7 12.87 -3.25 -8.02
C GLN A 7 12.03 -2.57 -9.12
N PRO A 8 10.68 -2.60 -9.12
CA PRO A 8 9.98 -1.46 -9.67
C PRO A 8 10.36 -0.28 -8.79
N ALA A 9 11.15 0.64 -9.33
CA ALA A 9 11.53 1.84 -8.60
C ALA A 9 10.24 2.64 -8.34
N SER A 10 9.71 2.59 -7.12
CA SER A 10 8.68 3.55 -6.72
C SER A 10 9.34 4.93 -6.72
N LEU A 11 8.76 5.83 -7.50
CA LEU A 11 9.23 7.20 -7.62
C LEU A 11 8.50 8.07 -6.60
N ALA A 12 9.28 8.87 -5.89
CA ALA A 12 8.82 9.88 -4.96
C ALA A 12 9.20 11.26 -5.51
N ALA A 13 8.27 12.21 -5.46
CA ALA A 13 8.56 13.59 -5.83
C ALA A 13 8.23 14.55 -4.67
N ALA A 14 9.09 15.54 -4.51
CA ALA A 14 8.88 16.66 -3.61
C ALA A 14 8.52 17.89 -4.45
N LEU A 15 7.40 18.52 -4.11
CA LEU A 15 6.86 19.68 -4.79
C LEU A 15 7.09 20.90 -3.90
N LEU A 16 7.84 21.87 -4.42
CA LEU A 16 7.99 23.18 -3.83
C LEU A 16 6.95 24.10 -4.49
N VAL A 17 5.97 24.56 -3.72
CA VAL A 17 4.94 25.49 -4.19
C VAL A 17 5.16 26.82 -3.50
N ASP A 18 5.48 27.85 -4.28
CA ASP A 18 5.56 29.23 -3.77
C ASP A 18 4.13 29.65 -3.42
N HIS A 19 3.87 29.83 -2.11
CA HIS A 19 2.56 30.02 -1.48
C HIS A 19 1.40 30.40 -2.40
N THR A 20 0.39 29.53 -2.47
CA THR A 20 -0.95 29.91 -2.93
C THR A 20 -1.99 29.41 -1.95
N ASP A 21 -2.62 30.38 -1.29
CA ASP A 21 -3.96 30.40 -0.70
C ASP A 21 -4.81 29.13 -0.86
N ASP A 22 -5.34 28.64 0.27
CA ASP A 22 -6.61 27.91 0.41
C ASP A 22 -6.89 26.80 -0.62
N THR A 23 -5.84 26.20 -1.18
CA THR A 23 -5.96 25.15 -2.19
C THR A 23 -5.95 23.81 -1.49
N ASP A 24 -7.00 23.01 -1.73
CA ASP A 24 -7.09 21.64 -1.26
C ASP A 24 -5.86 20.87 -1.75
N THR A 25 -4.94 20.60 -0.81
CA THR A 25 -3.61 20.04 -1.09
C THR A 25 -3.73 18.68 -1.77
N GLU A 26 -4.79 17.92 -1.48
CA GLU A 26 -5.03 16.63 -2.08
C GLU A 26 -5.54 16.77 -3.52
N GLN A 27 -6.38 17.77 -3.80
CA GLN A 27 -6.80 18.07 -5.17
C GLN A 27 -5.60 18.50 -6.03
N PHE A 28 -4.71 19.34 -5.49
CA PHE A 28 -3.50 19.76 -6.19
C PHE A 28 -2.57 18.58 -6.53
N LYS A 29 -2.34 17.66 -5.57
CA LYS A 29 -1.56 16.44 -5.82
C LYS A 29 -2.21 15.55 -6.88
N ALA A 30 -3.53 15.40 -6.87
CA ALA A 30 -4.26 14.64 -7.87
C ALA A 30 -4.08 15.24 -9.28
N ASP A 31 -4.27 16.56 -9.41
CA ASP A 31 -4.13 17.27 -10.67
C ASP A 31 -2.70 17.15 -11.25
N VAL A 32 -1.67 17.25 -10.39
CA VAL A 32 -0.28 17.04 -10.80
C VAL A 32 -0.05 15.60 -11.26
N THR A 33 -0.59 14.61 -10.54
CA THR A 33 -0.43 13.20 -10.89
C THR A 33 -1.06 12.89 -12.25
N ASP A 34 -2.25 13.43 -12.54
CA ASP A 34 -2.94 13.20 -13.81
C ASP A 34 -2.22 13.88 -14.98
N GLN A 35 -1.65 15.07 -14.77
CA GLN A 35 -0.78 15.69 -15.76
C GLN A 35 0.48 14.86 -16.02
N LEU A 36 1.09 14.29 -14.98
CA LEU A 36 2.25 13.40 -15.13
C LEU A 36 1.89 12.14 -15.91
N ARG A 37 0.74 11.52 -15.67
CA ARG A 37 0.25 10.35 -16.45
C ARG A 37 0.03 10.66 -17.93
N ALA A 38 -0.37 11.89 -18.25
CA ALA A 38 -0.54 12.31 -19.64
C ALA A 38 0.80 12.48 -20.38
N LEU A 39 1.90 12.72 -19.65
CA LEU A 39 3.21 13.05 -20.21
C LEU A 39 4.24 11.92 -20.06
N LEU A 40 4.04 11.03 -19.08
CA LEU A 40 4.98 9.99 -18.69
C LEU A 40 4.32 8.61 -18.74
N PRO A 41 5.07 7.55 -19.09
CA PRO A 41 4.61 6.18 -18.88
C PRO A 41 4.29 5.93 -17.40
N ASP A 42 3.32 5.04 -17.12
CA ASP A 42 2.83 4.78 -15.74
C ASP A 42 3.93 4.47 -14.72
N TYR A 43 4.99 3.75 -15.11
CA TYR A 43 6.10 3.41 -14.24
C TYR A 43 7.05 4.58 -13.91
N MET A 44 6.88 5.73 -14.58
CA MET A 44 7.61 6.98 -14.31
C MET A 44 6.78 7.99 -13.51
N VAL A 45 5.50 7.69 -13.25
CA VAL A 45 4.63 8.54 -12.46
C VAL A 45 4.94 8.29 -10.97
N PRO A 46 5.29 9.32 -10.19
CA PRO A 46 5.52 9.16 -8.76
C PRO A 46 4.27 8.66 -8.05
N SER A 47 4.43 7.63 -7.21
CA SER A 47 3.36 7.13 -6.35
C SER A 47 3.19 7.98 -5.09
N THR A 48 4.10 8.92 -4.84
CA THR A 48 4.09 9.81 -3.67
C THR A 48 4.49 11.22 -4.05
N LEU A 49 3.64 12.17 -3.69
CA LEU A 49 3.90 13.61 -3.80
C LEU A 49 3.88 14.22 -2.40
N ALA A 50 5.00 14.81 -1.97
CA ALA A 50 5.05 15.61 -0.75
C ALA A 50 5.19 17.08 -1.08
N LEU A 51 4.37 17.92 -0.45
CA LEU A 51 4.60 19.35 -0.46
C LEU A 51 5.70 19.67 0.56
N VAL A 52 6.70 20.43 0.13
CA VAL A 52 7.77 20.94 1.00
C VAL A 52 7.86 22.44 0.86
N ASP A 53 8.01 23.15 1.98
CA ASP A 53 8.18 24.62 1.99
C ASP A 53 9.57 25.04 1.48
N GLU A 54 10.55 24.13 1.60
CA GLU A 54 11.88 24.29 1.05
C GLU A 54 12.49 22.93 0.68
N ILE A 55 13.35 22.91 -0.35
CA ILE A 55 14.12 21.70 -0.68
C ILE A 55 15.29 21.61 0.31
N PRO A 56 15.36 20.57 1.17
CA PRO A 56 16.42 20.45 2.16
C PRO A 56 17.75 20.23 1.45
N LEU A 57 18.75 21.04 1.82
CA LEU A 57 20.10 20.97 1.29
C LEU A 57 21.07 20.51 2.40
N SER A 58 21.99 19.63 2.02
CA SER A 58 23.16 19.28 2.83
C SER A 58 24.09 20.47 3.00
N ALA A 59 25.02 20.40 3.96
CA ALA A 59 26.04 21.44 4.20
C ALA A 59 26.87 21.83 2.95
N ASN A 60 26.91 20.96 1.93
CA ASN A 60 27.60 21.21 0.66
C ASN A 60 26.66 21.75 -0.45
N GLY A 61 25.44 22.18 -0.10
CA GLY A 61 24.45 22.73 -1.04
C GLY A 61 23.80 21.71 -1.98
N LYS A 62 24.04 20.40 -1.79
CA LYS A 62 23.35 19.34 -2.53
C LYS A 62 22.07 18.94 -1.83
N VAL A 63 21.04 18.53 -2.57
CA VAL A 63 19.79 17.98 -2.00
C VAL A 63 20.10 16.89 -0.97
N ASP A 64 19.67 17.11 0.26
CA ASP A 64 19.75 16.12 1.32
C ASP A 64 18.59 15.13 1.19
N ARG A 65 18.85 14.08 0.40
CA ARG A 65 17.88 13.02 0.13
C ARG A 65 17.38 12.34 1.39
N LYS A 66 18.19 12.24 2.46
CA LYS A 66 17.76 11.55 3.69
C LYS A 66 16.69 12.37 4.41
N THR A 67 16.96 13.66 4.57
CA THR A 67 16.01 14.60 5.17
C THR A 67 14.74 14.68 4.31
N LEU A 68 14.88 14.75 2.99
CA LEU A 68 13.75 14.74 2.06
C LEU A 68 12.90 13.48 2.20
N SER A 69 13.51 12.28 2.17
CA SER A 69 12.79 11.02 2.38
C SER A 69 12.07 10.96 3.73
N SER A 70 12.65 11.51 4.79
CA SER A 70 11.99 11.55 6.10
C SER A 70 10.77 12.47 6.14
N LEU A 71 10.79 13.59 5.39
CA LEU A 71 9.64 14.49 5.25
C LEU A 71 8.50 13.84 4.46
N LEU A 72 8.83 13.08 3.42
CA LEU A 72 7.86 12.26 2.69
C LEU A 72 7.14 11.27 3.62
N ASN A 73 7.89 10.60 4.49
CA ASN A 73 7.32 9.62 5.43
C ASN A 73 6.50 10.28 6.55
N ARG A 74 6.80 11.53 6.94
CA ARG A 74 6.04 12.26 7.95
C ARG A 74 4.70 12.79 7.47
N GLN A 75 4.56 13.14 6.19
CA GLN A 75 3.25 13.54 5.66
C GLN A 75 2.26 12.37 5.60
N THR A 76 2.75 11.12 5.57
CA THR A 76 1.91 9.93 5.74
C THR A 76 1.52 9.65 7.20
N GLU A 77 2.31 10.07 8.19
CA GLU A 77 2.02 9.84 9.63
C GLU A 77 0.80 10.61 10.16
N ASN A 78 0.41 11.74 9.55
CA ASN A 78 -0.75 12.53 9.99
C ASN A 78 -2.13 11.94 9.59
N SER A 79 -2.17 10.78 8.95
CA SER A 79 -3.39 10.14 8.41
C SER A 79 -3.58 8.71 8.93
N TYR A 80 -3.20 8.44 10.19
CA TYR A 80 -3.47 7.12 10.79
C TYR A 80 -4.98 6.83 10.81
N GLU A 81 -5.37 5.77 10.11
CA GLU A 81 -6.71 5.22 10.12
C GLU A 81 -6.60 3.74 10.52
N ALA A 82 -7.31 3.36 11.59
CA ALA A 82 -7.24 2.00 12.11
C ALA A 82 -7.84 0.98 11.14
N PRO A 83 -7.31 -0.27 11.08
CA PRO A 83 -7.96 -1.41 10.46
C PRO A 83 -9.44 -1.52 10.85
N ARG A 84 -10.32 -1.82 9.88
CA ARG A 84 -11.78 -1.80 10.10
C ARG A 84 -12.39 -3.16 10.43
N ASP A 85 -11.70 -4.25 10.16
CA ASP A 85 -12.17 -5.60 10.44
C ASP A 85 -11.04 -6.58 10.75
N SER A 86 -11.42 -7.77 11.21
CA SER A 86 -10.49 -8.82 11.64
C SER A 86 -9.48 -9.24 10.57
N ILE A 87 -9.80 -9.13 9.27
CA ILE A 87 -8.84 -9.47 8.21
C ILE A 87 -7.82 -8.34 8.07
N GLU A 88 -8.27 -7.08 8.06
CA GLU A 88 -7.36 -5.93 8.06
C GLU A 88 -6.47 -5.91 9.32
N GLU A 89 -7.01 -6.23 10.49
CA GLU A 89 -6.26 -6.29 11.76
C GLU A 89 -5.13 -7.33 11.69
N GLN A 90 -5.43 -8.56 11.24
CA GLN A 90 -4.42 -9.62 11.10
C GLN A 90 -3.35 -9.26 10.07
N ILE A 91 -3.74 -8.62 8.95
CA ILE A 91 -2.78 -8.15 7.94
C ILE A 91 -1.86 -7.08 8.54
N ALA A 92 -2.43 -6.08 9.21
CA ALA A 92 -1.69 -4.99 9.83
C ALA A 92 -0.70 -5.50 10.89
N GLU A 93 -1.09 -6.48 11.70
CA GLU A 93 -0.21 -7.09 12.71
C GLU A 93 0.97 -7.83 12.07
N ILE A 94 0.72 -8.61 11.02
CA ILE A 94 1.79 -9.30 10.27
C ILE A 94 2.75 -8.28 9.66
N TRP A 95 2.24 -7.20 9.06
CA TRP A 95 3.06 -6.16 8.46
C TRP A 95 3.89 -5.42 9.50
N ALA A 96 3.29 -5.04 10.62
CA ALA A 96 3.98 -4.39 11.73
C ALA A 96 5.16 -5.23 12.22
N SER A 97 4.94 -6.54 12.41
CA SER A 97 5.98 -7.48 12.83
C SER A 97 7.11 -7.63 11.80
N GLU A 98 6.78 -7.76 10.51
CA GLU A 98 7.79 -7.99 9.46
C GLU A 98 8.57 -6.73 9.09
N LEU A 99 7.96 -5.56 9.22
CA LEU A 99 8.58 -4.26 8.96
C LEU A 99 9.26 -3.66 10.20
N GLY A 100 8.97 -4.20 11.39
CA GLY A 100 9.53 -3.70 12.65
C GLY A 100 9.02 -2.31 13.03
N VAL A 101 7.74 -2.05 12.78
CA VAL A 101 7.05 -0.79 13.11
C VAL A 101 5.95 -1.03 14.13
N ASP A 102 5.64 -0.02 14.95
CA ASP A 102 4.68 -0.17 16.06
C ASP A 102 3.22 -0.23 15.59
N GLN A 103 2.86 0.54 14.55
CA GLN A 103 1.51 0.62 14.00
C GLN A 103 1.52 0.75 12.48
N ILE A 104 0.51 0.17 11.84
CA ILE A 104 0.23 0.24 10.41
C ILE A 104 -1.18 0.82 10.24
N SER A 105 -1.32 1.92 9.52
CA SER A 105 -2.61 2.48 9.07
C SER A 105 -3.20 1.60 7.97
N ARG A 106 -4.53 1.50 7.89
CA ARG A 106 -5.18 0.70 6.85
C ARG A 106 -4.90 1.18 5.43
N ASN A 107 -4.57 2.46 5.27
CA ASN A 107 -4.24 3.06 3.98
C ASN A 107 -2.71 3.22 3.77
N ASP A 108 -1.88 2.72 4.68
CA ASP A 108 -0.43 2.76 4.49
C ASP A 108 -0.03 1.91 3.30
N ASN A 109 0.68 2.52 2.37
CA ASN A 109 1.25 1.80 1.23
C ASN A 109 2.50 1.05 1.69
N PHE A 110 2.49 -0.28 1.54
CA PHE A 110 3.54 -1.21 1.92
C PHE A 110 4.95 -0.74 1.51
N PHE A 111 5.11 -0.29 0.27
CA PHE A 111 6.40 0.11 -0.27
C PHE A 111 6.86 1.47 0.24
N MET A 112 5.92 2.35 0.61
CA MET A 112 6.23 3.66 1.16
C MET A 112 6.70 3.59 2.61
N ILE A 113 6.18 2.65 3.39
CA ILE A 113 6.56 2.43 4.80
C ILE A 113 7.81 1.55 4.96
N GLY A 114 8.59 1.36 3.89
CA GLY A 114 9.85 0.62 3.93
C GLY A 114 9.76 -0.87 3.57
N GLY A 115 8.61 -1.33 3.07
CA GLY A 115 8.45 -2.68 2.55
C GLY A 115 9.27 -2.94 1.28
N ASP A 116 9.94 -4.09 1.24
CA ASP A 116 10.66 -4.58 0.07
C ASP A 116 10.18 -5.97 -0.36
N SER A 117 10.78 -6.54 -1.41
CA SER A 117 10.39 -7.86 -1.93
C SER A 117 10.66 -9.01 -0.95
N LEU A 118 11.65 -8.87 -0.08
CA LEU A 118 11.98 -9.88 0.92
C LEU A 118 10.95 -9.85 2.05
N ALA A 119 10.62 -8.66 2.57
CA ALA A 119 9.55 -8.44 3.54
C ALA A 119 8.20 -8.91 2.97
N ALA A 120 7.90 -8.57 1.71
CA ALA A 120 6.68 -9.02 1.04
C ALA A 120 6.60 -10.55 0.95
N THR A 121 7.71 -11.22 0.64
CA THR A 121 7.78 -12.68 0.60
C THR A 121 7.52 -13.29 1.99
N ARG A 122 8.10 -12.71 3.05
CA ARG A 122 7.89 -13.17 4.43
C ARG A 122 6.45 -12.96 4.88
N ILE A 123 5.86 -11.80 4.58
CA ILE A 123 4.45 -11.51 4.86
C ILE A 123 3.54 -12.54 4.19
N VAL A 124 3.73 -12.82 2.90
CA VAL A 124 2.93 -13.83 2.18
C VAL A 124 3.07 -15.20 2.85
N GLN A 125 4.28 -15.61 3.24
CA GLN A 125 4.51 -16.87 3.95
C GLN A 125 3.83 -16.89 5.33
N ALA A 126 3.94 -15.81 6.11
CA ALA A 126 3.30 -15.67 7.41
C ALA A 126 1.78 -15.77 7.29
N MET A 127 1.17 -15.09 6.32
CA MET A 127 -0.27 -15.16 6.06
C MET A 127 -0.74 -16.56 5.66
N GLN A 128 0.06 -17.27 4.87
CA GLN A 128 -0.23 -18.67 4.50
C GLN A 128 -0.16 -19.59 5.73
N GLN A 129 0.85 -19.41 6.60
CA GLN A 129 1.00 -20.17 7.84
C GLN A 129 -0.17 -19.93 8.80
N GLN A 130 -0.64 -18.68 8.90
CA GLN A 130 -1.77 -18.29 9.73
C GLN A 130 -3.14 -18.55 9.10
N ARG A 131 -3.18 -19.06 7.85
CA ARG A 131 -4.42 -19.37 7.10
C ARG A 131 -5.39 -18.20 7.00
N ILE A 132 -4.87 -16.99 6.79
CA ILE A 132 -5.66 -15.76 6.65
C ILE A 132 -6.57 -15.81 5.41
N SER A 133 -6.14 -16.55 4.38
CA SER A 133 -6.85 -16.77 3.13
C SER A 133 -7.16 -18.26 2.95
N PRO A 134 -8.34 -18.62 2.43
CA PRO A 134 -8.71 -20.01 2.21
C PRO A 134 -8.13 -20.59 0.91
N THR A 135 -7.87 -19.75 -0.10
CA THR A 135 -7.31 -20.18 -1.41
C THR A 135 -5.85 -19.76 -1.61
N GLY A 136 -5.28 -19.04 -0.64
CA GLY A 136 -3.90 -18.61 -0.62
C GLY A 136 -3.73 -17.12 -0.96
N VAL A 137 -2.59 -16.61 -0.52
CA VAL A 137 -2.14 -15.24 -0.78
C VAL A 137 -0.95 -15.29 -1.72
N THR A 138 -0.91 -14.38 -2.70
CA THR A 138 0.19 -14.28 -3.66
C THR A 138 0.88 -12.93 -3.57
N LEU A 139 2.15 -12.89 -3.99
CA LEU A 139 2.91 -11.65 -4.07
C LEU A 139 2.25 -10.65 -5.03
N SER A 140 1.70 -11.12 -6.15
CA SER A 140 1.01 -10.26 -7.12
C SER A 140 -0.15 -9.49 -6.50
N MET A 141 -0.89 -10.08 -5.56
CA MET A 141 -1.99 -9.40 -4.87
C MET A 141 -1.49 -8.19 -4.09
N LEU A 142 -0.35 -8.32 -3.40
CA LEU A 142 0.25 -7.22 -2.63
C LEU A 142 0.76 -6.09 -3.54
N PHE A 143 1.35 -6.43 -4.69
CA PHE A 143 1.84 -5.42 -5.64
C PHE A 143 0.71 -4.65 -6.32
N THR A 144 -0.41 -5.31 -6.62
CA THR A 144 -1.58 -4.66 -7.25
C THR A 144 -2.41 -3.86 -6.24
N ALA A 145 -2.41 -4.28 -4.97
CA ALA A 145 -3.18 -3.68 -3.89
C ALA A 145 -2.26 -3.44 -2.68
N PRO A 146 -1.45 -2.36 -2.70
CA PRO A 146 -0.32 -2.19 -1.80
C PRO A 146 -0.68 -1.59 -0.43
N SER A 147 -1.95 -1.28 -0.15
CA SER A 147 -2.40 -0.91 1.20
C SER A 147 -3.10 -2.07 1.91
N VAL A 148 -3.16 -2.06 3.24
CA VAL A 148 -3.88 -3.09 4.02
C VAL A 148 -5.33 -3.21 3.58
N ALA A 149 -6.02 -2.07 3.42
CA ALA A 149 -7.42 -2.02 3.01
C ALA A 149 -7.65 -2.65 1.63
N GLU A 150 -6.82 -2.30 0.64
CA GLU A 150 -6.94 -2.83 -0.72
C GLU A 150 -6.53 -4.30 -0.76
N PHE A 151 -5.44 -4.67 -0.07
CA PHE A 151 -4.92 -6.04 -0.04
C PHE A 151 -5.90 -7.01 0.61
N ALA A 152 -6.67 -6.54 1.58
CA ALA A 152 -7.70 -7.31 2.25
C ALA A 152 -8.91 -7.60 1.33
N MET A 153 -9.20 -6.77 0.32
CA MET A 153 -10.36 -6.96 -0.57
C MET A 153 -10.38 -8.31 -1.29
N PRO A 154 -9.35 -8.71 -2.05
CA PRO A 154 -9.37 -10.00 -2.73
C PRO A 154 -9.36 -11.18 -1.76
N ILE A 155 -8.84 -11.02 -0.53
CA ILE A 155 -8.90 -12.06 0.52
C ILE A 155 -10.33 -12.20 1.06
N LYS A 156 -11.01 -11.08 1.34
CA LYS A 156 -12.42 -11.06 1.76
C LYS A 156 -13.32 -11.69 0.70
N ALA A 157 -13.07 -11.40 -0.58
CA ALA A 157 -13.81 -12.00 -1.70
C ALA A 157 -13.69 -13.53 -1.74
N GLN A 158 -12.54 -14.10 -1.37
CA GLN A 158 -12.36 -15.56 -1.30
C GLN A 158 -13.24 -16.19 -0.21
N TRP A 159 -13.36 -15.55 0.95
CA TRP A 159 -14.25 -15.99 2.03
C TRP A 159 -15.73 -15.88 1.65
N GLN A 160 -16.10 -14.81 0.94
CA GLN A 160 -17.46 -14.64 0.42
C GLN A 160 -17.83 -15.74 -0.59
N ALA A 161 -16.96 -16.04 -1.55
CA ALA A 161 -17.19 -17.08 -2.55
C ALA A 161 -17.42 -18.47 -1.94
N LEU A 162 -16.72 -18.81 -0.85
CA LEU A 162 -16.95 -20.08 -0.13
C LEU A 162 -18.31 -20.09 0.59
N SER A 163 -18.73 -18.96 1.15
CA SER A 163 -20.03 -18.85 1.83
C SER A 163 -21.24 -18.88 0.87
N GLU A 164 -21.01 -18.61 -0.42
CA GLU A 164 -22.03 -18.70 -1.47
C GLU A 164 -22.08 -20.10 -2.10
N GLY A 165 -20.93 -20.76 -2.29
CA GLY A 165 -20.88 -22.14 -2.82
C GLY A 165 -21.58 -23.17 -1.93
N ASP A 166 -21.53 -23.01 -0.60
CA ASP A 166 -22.22 -23.91 0.35
C ASP A 166 -23.76 -23.80 0.31
N LYS A 167 -24.31 -22.69 -0.23
CA LYS A 167 -25.76 -22.48 -0.28
C LYS A 167 -26.42 -23.22 -1.46
N GLU A 168 -25.73 -23.34 -2.59
CA GLU A 168 -26.26 -24.04 -3.77
C GLU A 168 -26.35 -25.56 -3.53
N ASP A 169 -25.40 -26.15 -2.81
CA ASP A 169 -25.41 -27.58 -2.51
C ASP A 169 -26.52 -27.99 -1.51
N THR A 170 -27.04 -27.05 -0.72
CA THR A 170 -28.08 -27.35 0.28
C THR A 170 -29.49 -27.34 -0.33
N GLU A 171 -29.75 -26.58 -1.40
CA GLU A 171 -31.08 -26.47 -2.03
C GLU A 171 -31.44 -27.67 -2.93
N ILE A 172 -30.46 -28.49 -3.34
CA ILE A 172 -30.69 -29.60 -4.28
C ILE A 172 -31.31 -30.84 -3.60
N PHE A 173 -31.33 -30.92 -2.27
CA PHE A 173 -31.78 -32.11 -1.53
C PHE A 173 -33.26 -32.13 -1.10
N GLU A 174 -34.08 -31.10 -1.37
CA GLU A 174 -35.49 -31.09 -0.95
C GLU A 174 -36.53 -31.53 -2.01
N GLU A 175 -36.20 -31.66 -3.31
CA GLU A 175 -37.21 -32.00 -4.34
C GLU A 175 -37.36 -33.51 -4.64
N GLY A 176 -36.66 -34.39 -3.92
CA GLY A 176 -36.54 -35.81 -4.27
C GLY A 176 -37.36 -36.83 -3.47
N SER A 177 -38.32 -36.41 -2.63
CA SER A 177 -39.09 -37.37 -1.82
C SER A 177 -40.57 -37.04 -1.74
N LEU A 178 -41.34 -37.48 -2.74
CA LEU A 178 -42.77 -37.82 -2.64
C LEU A 178 -43.08 -39.01 -3.55
#